data_AF-A0A4Q3RPK1-F1
#
_entry.id   AF-A0A4Q3RPK1-F1
#
_cell.length_a   1.000
_cell.length_b   1.000
_cell.length_c   1.000
_cell.angle_alpha   90.00
_cell.angle_beta   90.00
_cell.angle_gamma   90.00
#
_symmetry.space_group_name_H-M   'P 1'
#
loop_
_entity.id
_entity.type
_entity.pdbx_description
1 polymer ?
#
loop_
_entity_poly.entity_id
_entity_poly.type
_entity_poly.pdbx_seq_one_letter_code
_entity_poly.pdbx_strand_id
1 'polypeptide(L)'
;AAWDLAFQTISIAVADPTFAKHQLLLIMREWYMKPDGQLPAYEWNFSDVNPPVHAWAAMQVYKIEKKQKGTGDIVFLKKIFQKLLINFTWWINRKDLNGNNIFEGGFLGLDNIGVFNRNFHFAGEMQLEQADGTSWMGTFALDMMDMAIEIALQDPSFEDTATKFFEHFVLISEALNEHRLWNDEDKFFYDVLVVKGSDPTPLRIQSIVGLTSLFAVSTIPNTVFEKLKDFDKRIEWFETYRKKNNKFWPNEERSDGAEMLLSLVRKDRLVYLLKRLLNEDEFLSPGGIRALSKKHEENPYSVTVDNVLYTIRYDPGDSTSDIYGGNSNWRGPVWMPINYLVIQSIRTYGEFYGESLKVECPTGSGNMMT
;
A
#
# COMPACT_ATOMS: atom_id res chain seq x y z
N ALA A 1 12.63 -0.69 13.10
CA ALA A 1 12.38 0.54 12.31
C ALA A 1 11.00 1.10 12.66
N ALA A 2 10.64 2.29 12.19
CA ALA A 2 9.37 2.93 12.57
C ALA A 2 8.15 2.11 12.15
N TRP A 3 8.14 1.57 10.93
CA TRP A 3 7.01 0.74 10.46
C TRP A 3 6.81 -0.54 11.29
N ASP A 4 7.87 -1.16 11.85
CA ASP A 4 7.74 -2.33 12.72
C ASP A 4 6.90 -2.02 13.95
N LEU A 5 7.10 -0.83 14.53
CA LEU A 5 6.34 -0.36 15.69
C LEU A 5 4.84 -0.31 15.37
N ALA A 6 4.47 0.11 14.16
CA ALA A 6 3.08 0.14 13.72
C ALA A 6 2.44 -1.25 13.80
N PHE A 7 3.11 -2.31 13.29
CA PHE A 7 2.62 -3.68 13.41
C PHE A 7 2.60 -4.18 14.86
N GLN A 8 3.64 -3.89 15.64
CA GLN A 8 3.74 -4.33 17.04
C GLN A 8 2.60 -3.74 17.89
N THR A 9 2.23 -2.49 17.66
CA THR A 9 1.16 -1.83 18.44
C THR A 9 -0.20 -2.47 18.27
N ILE A 10 -0.48 -3.15 17.14
CA ILE A 10 -1.71 -3.90 16.93
C ILE A 10 -1.79 -5.08 17.89
N SER A 11 -0.71 -5.86 18.00
CA SER A 11 -0.61 -6.97 18.94
C SER A 11 -0.67 -6.49 20.39
N ILE A 12 0.00 -5.37 20.70
CA ILE A 12 -0.02 -4.79 22.05
C ILE A 12 -1.41 -4.29 22.43
N ALA A 13 -2.16 -3.70 21.49
CA ALA A 13 -3.49 -3.16 21.75
C ALA A 13 -4.51 -4.20 22.21
N VAL A 14 -4.27 -5.49 21.92
CA VAL A 14 -5.09 -6.59 22.46
C VAL A 14 -5.02 -6.64 23.99
N ALA A 15 -3.86 -6.32 24.57
CA ALA A 15 -3.65 -6.31 26.02
C ALA A 15 -3.74 -4.91 26.64
N ASP A 16 -3.10 -3.91 26.02
CA ASP A 16 -3.06 -2.53 26.48
C ASP A 16 -3.18 -1.53 25.31
N PRO A 17 -4.41 -1.14 24.92
CA PRO A 17 -4.63 -0.15 23.87
C PRO A 17 -4.10 1.23 24.26
N THR A 18 -4.02 1.56 25.56
CA THR A 18 -3.49 2.86 25.99
C THR A 18 -1.98 2.95 25.69
N PHE A 19 -1.23 1.91 26.01
CA PHE A 19 0.20 1.85 25.71
C PHE A 19 0.45 1.82 24.20
N ALA A 20 -0.31 1.03 23.43
CA ALA A 20 -0.21 0.99 21.97
C ALA A 20 -0.39 2.38 21.33
N LYS A 21 -1.42 3.14 21.77
CA LYS A 21 -1.65 4.52 21.33
C LYS A 21 -0.48 5.45 21.66
N HIS A 22 0.10 5.32 22.86
CA HIS A 22 1.26 6.11 23.25
C HIS A 22 2.50 5.81 22.38
N GLN A 23 2.73 4.54 22.01
CA GLN A 23 3.83 4.16 21.14
C GLN A 23 3.68 4.74 19.72
N LEU A 24 2.50 4.67 19.12
CA LEU A 24 2.25 5.28 17.81
C LEU A 24 2.48 6.80 17.83
N LEU A 25 2.02 7.48 18.89
CA LEU A 25 2.23 8.92 19.04
C LEU A 25 3.68 9.29 19.34
N LEU A 26 4.48 8.40 19.94
CA LEU A 26 5.83 8.68 20.41
C LEU A 26 6.75 9.14 19.27
N ILE A 27 6.79 8.37 18.19
CA ILE A 27 7.63 8.65 17.02
C ILE A 27 7.16 9.88 16.22
N MET A 28 5.94 10.36 16.50
CA MET A 28 5.33 11.52 15.87
C MET A 28 5.31 12.77 16.76
N ARG A 29 5.96 12.71 17.94
CA ARG A 29 6.08 13.88 18.81
C ARG A 29 6.94 14.96 18.16
N GLU A 30 6.74 16.18 18.63
CA GLU A 30 7.32 17.42 18.10
C GLU A 30 8.87 17.41 18.11
N TRP A 31 9.47 16.57 18.94
CA TRP A 31 10.93 16.40 19.05
C TRP A 31 11.46 15.09 18.44
N TYR A 32 10.60 14.25 17.86
CA TYR A 32 10.99 13.02 17.15
C TYR A 32 10.73 13.13 15.64
N MET A 33 9.54 13.60 15.23
CA MET A 33 9.23 13.86 13.84
C MET A 33 10.03 15.08 13.36
N LYS A 34 10.63 14.98 12.17
CA LYS A 34 11.32 16.12 11.56
C LYS A 34 10.30 17.25 11.30
N PRO A 35 10.66 18.54 11.44
CA PRO A 35 9.71 19.64 11.29
C PRO A 35 8.95 19.70 9.96
N ASP A 36 9.49 19.08 8.89
CA ASP A 36 8.82 18.99 7.59
C ASP A 36 7.95 17.74 7.42
N GLY A 37 7.82 16.89 8.45
CA GLY A 37 6.90 15.76 8.50
C GLY A 37 7.54 14.38 8.38
N GLN A 38 8.85 14.26 8.12
CA GLN A 38 9.50 12.94 8.03
C GLN A 38 9.48 12.20 9.38
N LEU A 39 9.10 10.92 9.34
CA LEU A 39 9.25 10.03 10.50
C LEU A 39 10.67 9.46 10.54
N PRO A 40 11.29 9.35 11.74
CA PRO A 40 12.62 8.76 11.88
C PRO A 40 12.57 7.26 11.59
N ALA A 41 13.30 6.78 10.57
CA ALA A 41 13.20 5.39 10.12
C ALA A 41 13.89 4.37 11.04
N TYR A 42 15.20 4.53 11.28
CA TYR A 42 16.03 3.61 12.05
C TYR A 42 16.88 4.37 13.07
N GLU A 43 17.26 3.72 14.18
CA GLU A 43 18.18 4.27 15.18
C GLU A 43 19.57 4.63 14.63
N TRP A 44 19.96 4.03 13.49
CA TRP A 44 21.23 4.25 12.81
C TRP A 44 21.09 5.05 11.49
N ASN A 45 19.86 5.29 11.01
CA ASN A 45 19.59 6.12 9.83
C ASN A 45 18.18 6.73 9.91
N PHE A 46 18.07 7.91 10.50
CA PHE A 46 16.79 8.60 10.65
C PHE A 46 16.19 9.11 9.34
N SER A 47 17.03 9.36 8.33
CA SER A 47 16.62 9.97 7.06
C SER A 47 16.14 8.95 6.02
N ASP A 48 16.22 7.65 6.31
CA ASP A 48 15.68 6.63 5.43
C ASP A 48 14.15 6.69 5.38
N VAL A 49 13.55 5.85 4.54
CA VAL A 49 12.11 5.84 4.32
C VAL A 49 11.56 4.45 4.61
N ASN A 50 10.47 4.40 5.37
CA ASN A 50 9.71 3.18 5.63
C ASN A 50 8.30 3.29 5.05
N PRO A 51 7.61 2.17 4.80
CA PRO A 51 6.20 2.20 4.42
C PRO A 51 5.35 2.98 5.42
N PRO A 52 4.47 3.90 4.98
CA PRO A 52 3.64 4.76 5.83
C PRO A 52 2.42 4.04 6.43
N VAL A 53 2.62 2.89 7.08
CA VAL A 53 1.55 2.03 7.63
C VAL A 53 0.94 2.51 8.95
N HIS A 54 1.28 3.73 9.38
CA HIS A 54 0.93 4.21 10.72
C HIS A 54 -0.54 4.65 10.84
N ALA A 55 -1.15 5.13 9.75
CA ALA A 55 -2.58 5.45 9.71
C ALA A 55 -3.43 4.17 9.85
N TRP A 56 -3.10 3.15 9.05
CA TRP A 56 -3.66 1.81 9.19
C TRP A 56 -3.53 1.28 10.63
N ALA A 57 -2.32 1.29 11.20
CA ALA A 57 -2.10 0.78 12.55
C ALA A 57 -2.92 1.55 13.61
N ALA A 58 -3.02 2.88 13.48
CA ALA A 58 -3.86 3.70 14.35
C ALA A 58 -5.33 3.28 14.30
N MET A 59 -5.85 3.03 13.09
CA MET A 59 -7.21 2.54 12.91
C MET A 59 -7.41 1.14 13.48
N GLN A 60 -6.44 0.23 13.35
CA GLN A 60 -6.52 -1.10 13.96
C GLN A 60 -6.54 -1.02 15.50
N VAL A 61 -5.65 -0.22 16.10
CA VAL A 61 -5.64 0.00 17.56
C VAL A 61 -6.95 0.61 18.04
N TYR A 62 -7.49 1.59 17.32
CA TYR A 62 -8.80 2.19 17.60
C TYR A 62 -9.94 1.17 17.53
N LYS A 63 -9.98 0.35 16.46
CA LYS A 63 -11.00 -0.69 16.26
C LYS A 63 -10.94 -1.77 17.36
N ILE A 64 -9.73 -2.18 17.78
CA ILE A 64 -9.52 -3.11 18.89
C ILE A 64 -10.09 -2.53 20.19
N GLU A 65 -9.74 -1.30 20.55
CA GLU A 65 -10.25 -0.65 21.76
C GLU A 65 -11.77 -0.49 21.72
N LYS A 66 -12.32 -0.03 20.58
CA LYS A 66 -13.76 0.13 20.37
C LYS A 66 -14.52 -1.18 20.57
N LYS A 67 -13.97 -2.30 20.08
CA LYS A 67 -14.55 -3.63 20.29
C LYS A 67 -14.49 -4.07 21.76
N GLN A 68 -13.42 -3.75 22.49
CA GLN A 68 -13.25 -4.14 23.89
C GLN A 68 -14.11 -3.30 24.85
N LYS A 69 -14.21 -1.99 24.61
CA LYS A 69 -14.88 -1.03 25.52
C LYS A 69 -16.30 -0.64 25.07
N GLY A 70 -16.68 -0.97 23.84
CA GLY A 70 -17.92 -0.52 23.21
C GLY A 70 -17.85 0.91 22.62
N THR A 71 -16.82 1.69 22.98
CA THR A 71 -16.59 3.04 22.49
C THR A 71 -15.12 3.21 22.08
N GLY A 72 -14.89 3.94 20.99
CA GLY A 72 -13.55 4.22 20.48
C GLY A 72 -13.02 5.59 20.91
N ASP A 73 -11.72 5.73 21.04
CA ASP A 73 -11.05 6.98 21.41
C ASP A 73 -10.86 7.93 20.21
N ILE A 74 -11.87 8.78 19.96
CA ILE A 74 -11.80 9.81 18.91
C ILE A 74 -10.73 10.87 19.18
N VAL A 75 -10.42 11.14 20.46
CA VAL A 75 -9.38 12.12 20.80
C VAL A 75 -8.01 11.61 20.34
N PHE A 76 -7.76 10.31 20.50
CA PHE A 76 -6.57 9.67 19.92
C PHE A 76 -6.54 9.78 18.39
N LEU A 77 -7.64 9.44 17.70
CA LEU A 77 -7.70 9.56 16.23
C LEU A 77 -7.41 10.99 15.78
N LYS A 78 -8.04 12.00 16.38
CA LYS A 78 -7.77 13.41 16.08
C LYS A 78 -6.30 13.79 16.29
N LYS A 79 -5.69 13.35 17.40
CA LYS A 79 -4.27 13.64 17.70
C LYS A 79 -3.33 13.04 16.66
N ILE A 80 -3.49 11.76 16.36
CA ILE A 80 -2.58 11.08 15.43
C ILE A 80 -2.85 11.51 13.98
N PHE A 81 -4.10 11.79 13.62
CA PHE A 81 -4.46 12.32 12.31
C PHE A 81 -3.71 13.60 11.97
N GLN A 82 -3.63 14.56 12.90
CA GLN A 82 -2.92 15.82 12.67
C GLN A 82 -1.41 15.58 12.40
N LYS A 83 -0.80 14.62 13.08
CA LYS A 83 0.60 14.24 12.84
C LYS A 83 0.78 13.56 11.50
N LEU A 84 -0.10 12.63 11.18
CA LEU A 84 -0.10 11.91 9.92
C LEU A 84 -0.38 12.83 8.73
N LEU A 85 -1.18 13.89 8.89
CA LEU A 85 -1.40 14.90 7.86
C LEU A 85 -0.10 15.63 7.48
N ILE A 86 0.73 15.97 8.48
CA ILE A 86 2.06 16.55 8.23
C ILE A 86 2.95 15.53 7.52
N ASN A 87 2.94 14.27 7.96
CA ASN A 87 3.72 13.21 7.30
C ASN A 87 3.25 12.93 5.86
N PHE A 88 1.95 12.89 5.61
CA PHE A 88 1.38 12.75 4.27
C PHE A 88 1.83 13.92 3.38
N THR A 89 1.81 15.14 3.93
CA THR A 89 2.29 16.34 3.23
C THR A 89 3.79 16.25 2.91
N TRP A 90 4.60 15.65 3.78
CA TRP A 90 6.01 15.37 3.48
C TRP A 90 6.15 14.43 2.29
N TRP A 91 5.39 13.33 2.27
CA TRP A 91 5.42 12.35 1.18
C TRP A 91 5.11 12.97 -0.18
N ILE A 92 4.00 13.70 -0.30
CA ILE A 92 3.61 14.33 -1.57
C ILE A 92 4.62 15.36 -2.06
N ASN A 93 5.38 16.02 -1.17
CA ASN A 93 6.35 17.04 -1.56
C ASN A 93 7.76 16.50 -1.80
N ARG A 94 8.11 15.35 -1.20
CA ARG A 94 9.48 14.82 -1.23
C ARG A 94 9.62 13.53 -2.02
N LYS A 95 8.51 12.84 -2.29
CA LYS A 95 8.49 11.51 -2.90
C LYS A 95 7.64 11.46 -4.16
N ASP A 96 7.02 12.56 -4.57
CA ASP A 96 6.41 12.76 -5.89
C ASP A 96 7.06 14.00 -6.54
N LEU A 97 8.28 13.82 -7.07
CA LEU A 97 9.07 14.93 -7.60
C LEU A 97 8.43 15.60 -8.82
N ASN A 98 7.65 14.84 -9.59
CA ASN A 98 7.02 15.28 -10.83
C ASN A 98 5.59 15.81 -10.60
N GLY A 99 5.03 15.66 -9.40
CA GLY A 99 3.65 16.05 -9.08
C GLY A 99 2.61 15.26 -9.86
N ASN A 100 2.93 14.02 -10.25
CA ASN A 100 2.10 13.17 -11.09
C ASN A 100 1.44 12.02 -10.32
N ASN A 101 1.54 12.01 -8.98
CA ASN A 101 1.04 10.97 -8.09
C ASN A 101 1.69 9.59 -8.31
N ILE A 102 2.90 9.56 -8.88
CA ILE A 102 3.77 8.38 -8.91
C ILE A 102 4.90 8.61 -7.92
N PHE A 103 5.06 7.70 -6.95
CA PHE A 103 5.94 7.94 -5.81
C PHE A 103 7.25 7.15 -5.89
N GLU A 104 8.34 7.82 -5.50
CA GLU A 104 9.72 7.34 -5.46
C GLU A 104 10.18 7.21 -4.00
N GLY A 105 9.72 6.15 -3.33
CA GLY A 105 10.00 5.87 -1.92
C GLY A 105 11.44 5.46 -1.59
N GLY A 106 12.22 5.06 -2.60
CA GLY A 106 13.53 4.42 -2.46
C GLY A 106 13.41 3.02 -1.86
N PHE A 107 14.09 2.79 -0.75
CA PHE A 107 14.25 1.49 -0.09
C PHE A 107 12.96 0.88 0.49
N LEU A 108 12.10 1.68 1.12
CA LEU A 108 10.80 1.25 1.68
C LEU A 108 10.85 -0.02 2.56
N GLY A 109 11.97 -0.28 3.24
CA GLY A 109 12.12 -1.40 4.18
C GLY A 109 12.22 -2.80 3.54
N LEU A 110 12.40 -2.87 2.21
CA LEU A 110 12.54 -4.13 1.46
C LEU A 110 13.95 -4.23 0.85
N ASP A 111 14.90 -4.74 1.64
CA ASP A 111 16.32 -4.45 1.45
C ASP A 111 16.91 -4.84 0.09
N ASN A 112 16.77 -6.10 -0.29
CA ASN A 112 17.33 -6.65 -1.52
C ASN A 112 16.23 -7.02 -2.54
N ILE A 113 15.00 -6.48 -2.40
CA ILE A 113 13.86 -6.86 -3.27
C ILE A 113 14.04 -6.44 -4.74
N GLY A 114 14.86 -5.43 -4.99
CA GLY A 114 15.21 -4.95 -6.32
C GLY A 114 16.47 -5.59 -6.89
N VAL A 115 16.69 -5.41 -8.20
CA VAL A 115 17.93 -5.79 -8.90
C VAL A 115 19.15 -4.97 -8.46
N PHE A 116 18.93 -3.76 -7.94
CA PHE A 116 19.94 -2.86 -7.39
C PHE A 116 19.38 -2.15 -6.14
N ASN A 117 20.25 -1.43 -5.42
CA ASN A 117 19.82 -0.61 -4.28
C ASN A 117 18.91 0.54 -4.76
N ARG A 118 17.64 0.51 -4.35
CA ARG A 118 16.62 1.51 -4.73
C ARG A 118 16.85 2.91 -4.14
N ASN A 119 17.74 3.05 -3.16
CA ASN A 119 18.21 4.36 -2.67
C ASN A 119 19.37 4.93 -3.51
N PHE A 120 19.91 4.15 -4.45
CA PHE A 120 21.00 4.63 -5.29
C PHE A 120 20.47 5.73 -6.20
N HIS A 121 21.04 6.92 -6.07
CA HIS A 121 20.72 8.04 -6.94
C HIS A 121 21.52 7.81 -8.22
N PHE A 122 20.85 7.36 -9.27
CA PHE A 122 21.45 7.34 -10.59
C PHE A 122 21.91 8.74 -10.96
N ALA A 123 23.05 8.86 -11.63
CA ALA A 123 23.59 10.15 -12.01
C ALA A 123 22.59 10.89 -12.94
N GLY A 124 21.90 11.90 -12.42
CA GLY A 124 21.15 12.95 -13.12
C GLY A 124 19.91 12.53 -13.92
N GLU A 125 20.02 11.56 -14.82
CA GLU A 125 19.05 11.34 -15.91
C GLU A 125 18.22 10.07 -15.76
N MET A 126 18.28 9.37 -14.63
CA MET A 126 17.43 8.20 -14.37
C MET A 126 16.56 8.37 -13.13
N GLN A 127 15.30 7.97 -13.24
CA GLN A 127 14.30 7.92 -12.18
C GLN A 127 13.75 6.51 -12.07
N LEU A 128 13.47 6.07 -10.84
CA LEU A 128 12.80 4.80 -10.59
C LEU A 128 11.40 5.09 -10.07
N GLU A 129 10.41 4.93 -10.93
CA GLU A 129 9.01 5.02 -10.53
C GLU A 129 8.58 3.72 -9.87
N GLN A 130 8.07 3.79 -8.64
CA GLN A 130 7.87 2.60 -7.83
C GLN A 130 6.40 2.24 -7.66
N ALA A 131 6.07 1.00 -7.99
CA ALA A 131 4.73 0.46 -7.81
C ALA A 131 4.38 0.33 -6.31
N ASP A 132 5.32 -0.11 -5.46
CA ASP A 132 5.09 -0.19 -4.01
C ASP A 132 4.96 1.18 -3.37
N GLY A 133 5.85 2.13 -3.67
CA GLY A 133 5.78 3.50 -3.17
C GLY A 133 4.44 4.17 -3.48
N THR A 134 3.97 4.02 -4.72
CA THR A 134 2.67 4.54 -5.16
C THR A 134 1.51 3.82 -4.46
N SER A 135 1.59 2.49 -4.34
CA SER A 135 0.56 1.68 -3.66
C SER A 135 0.45 2.01 -2.17
N TRP A 136 1.58 2.23 -1.51
CA TRP A 136 1.62 2.65 -0.11
C TRP A 136 1.00 4.02 0.11
N MET A 137 1.22 4.96 -0.80
CA MET A 137 0.59 6.28 -0.72
C MET A 137 -0.91 6.23 -1.02
N GLY A 138 -1.35 5.34 -1.91
CA GLY A 138 -2.78 5.04 -2.08
C GLY A 138 -3.39 4.46 -0.81
N THR A 139 -2.71 3.50 -0.18
CA THR A 139 -3.14 2.92 1.11
C THR A 139 -3.21 4.00 2.20
N PHE A 140 -2.18 4.83 2.32
CA PHE A 140 -2.13 5.91 3.31
C PHE A 140 -3.24 6.96 3.08
N ALA A 141 -3.53 7.30 1.82
CA ALA A 141 -4.66 8.19 1.50
C ALA A 141 -5.98 7.58 1.95
N LEU A 142 -6.18 6.28 1.68
CA LEU A 142 -7.39 5.55 2.05
C LEU A 142 -7.55 5.42 3.58
N ASP A 143 -6.48 5.09 4.30
CA ASP A 143 -6.51 5.02 5.77
C ASP A 143 -6.81 6.38 6.41
N MET A 144 -6.26 7.47 5.85
CA MET A 144 -6.54 8.83 6.30
C MET A 144 -7.99 9.21 6.01
N MET A 145 -8.56 8.79 4.88
CA MET A 145 -9.98 8.95 4.59
C MET A 145 -10.84 8.21 5.63
N ASP A 146 -10.54 6.94 5.91
CA ASP A 146 -11.28 6.13 6.89
C ASP A 146 -11.21 6.74 8.30
N MET A 147 -10.03 7.23 8.71
CA MET A 147 -9.87 7.99 9.96
C MET A 147 -10.74 9.25 9.96
N ALA A 148 -10.73 10.03 8.88
CA ALA A 148 -11.49 11.26 8.78
C ALA A 148 -13.00 10.99 8.82
N ILE A 149 -13.49 9.94 8.16
CA ILE A 149 -14.89 9.51 8.22
C ILE A 149 -15.29 9.14 9.65
N GLU A 150 -14.51 8.29 10.34
CA GLU A 150 -14.82 7.89 11.72
C GLU A 150 -14.85 9.10 12.68
N ILE A 151 -13.97 10.09 12.48
CA ILE A 151 -14.00 11.35 13.24
C ILE A 151 -15.23 12.20 12.83
N ALA A 152 -15.54 12.30 11.54
CA ALA A 152 -16.63 13.11 10.99
C ALA A 152 -18.00 12.71 11.50
N LEU A 153 -18.20 11.42 11.80
CA LEU A 153 -19.41 10.90 12.44
C LEU A 153 -19.70 11.51 13.83
N GLN A 154 -18.71 12.13 14.47
CA GLN A 154 -18.86 12.84 15.75
C GLN A 154 -18.51 14.32 15.68
N ASP A 155 -17.70 14.72 14.70
CA ASP A 155 -17.25 16.09 14.48
C ASP A 155 -17.26 16.43 12.99
N PRO A 156 -18.33 17.05 12.48
CA PRO A 156 -18.49 17.36 11.05
C PRO A 156 -17.35 18.14 10.41
N SER A 157 -16.48 18.80 11.19
CA SER A 157 -15.31 19.53 10.65
C SER A 157 -14.31 18.63 9.90
N PHE A 158 -14.38 17.31 10.08
CA PHE A 158 -13.52 16.36 9.37
C PHE A 158 -14.07 15.90 8.01
N GLU A 159 -15.32 16.23 7.68
CA GLU A 159 -15.99 15.78 6.45
C GLU A 159 -15.30 16.29 5.17
N ASP A 160 -14.88 17.56 5.16
CA ASP A 160 -14.06 18.13 4.07
C ASP A 160 -12.72 17.39 3.92
N THR A 161 -12.14 16.94 5.04
CA THR A 161 -10.85 16.26 5.02
C THR A 161 -10.98 14.83 4.52
N ALA A 162 -12.10 14.14 4.84
CA ALA A 162 -12.43 12.86 4.21
C ALA A 162 -12.51 13.00 2.68
N THR A 163 -13.17 14.05 2.18
CA THR A 163 -13.21 14.34 0.74
C THR A 163 -11.82 14.57 0.14
N LYS A 164 -10.96 15.33 0.81
CA LYS A 164 -9.59 15.57 0.34
C LYS A 164 -8.82 14.26 0.15
N PHE A 165 -8.94 13.33 1.10
CA PHE A 165 -8.20 12.07 1.04
C PHE A 165 -8.81 11.10 0.04
N PHE A 166 -10.14 11.11 -0.10
CA PHE A 166 -10.83 10.43 -1.19
C PHE A 166 -10.34 10.89 -2.57
N GLU A 167 -10.34 12.20 -2.83
CA GLU A 167 -9.88 12.77 -4.10
C GLU A 167 -8.43 12.36 -4.39
N HIS A 168 -7.56 12.46 -3.38
CA HIS A 168 -6.16 12.10 -3.52
C HIS A 168 -5.97 10.59 -3.81
N PHE A 169 -6.74 9.72 -3.14
CA PHE A 169 -6.77 8.29 -3.43
C PHE A 169 -7.16 8.02 -4.89
N VAL A 170 -8.18 8.70 -5.41
CA VAL A 170 -8.60 8.55 -6.81
C VAL A 170 -7.51 8.99 -7.80
N LEU A 171 -6.80 10.08 -7.52
CA LEU A 171 -5.68 10.55 -8.34
C LEU A 171 -4.50 9.57 -8.35
N ILE A 172 -4.14 9.01 -7.19
CA ILE A 172 -3.13 7.95 -7.10
C ILE A 172 -3.58 6.70 -7.86
N SER A 173 -4.86 6.34 -7.72
CA SER A 173 -5.41 5.16 -8.39
C SER A 173 -5.34 5.30 -9.92
N GLU A 174 -5.68 6.49 -10.45
CA GLU A 174 -5.52 6.81 -11.87
C GLU A 174 -4.05 6.69 -12.28
N ALA A 175 -3.15 7.33 -11.54
CA ALA A 175 -1.73 7.32 -11.85
C ALA A 175 -1.15 5.90 -11.88
N LEU A 176 -1.46 5.08 -10.88
CA LEU A 176 -1.02 3.69 -10.83
C LEU A 176 -1.54 2.85 -12.01
N ASN A 177 -2.81 3.07 -12.41
CA ASN A 177 -3.49 2.18 -13.34
C ASN A 177 -3.37 2.58 -14.82
N GLU A 178 -3.30 3.88 -15.12
CA GLU A 178 -3.27 4.42 -16.48
C GLU A 178 -1.85 4.78 -16.95
N HIS A 179 -0.90 4.93 -16.04
CA HIS A 179 0.50 5.05 -16.41
C HIS A 179 1.18 3.67 -16.55
N ARG A 180 2.51 3.71 -16.70
CA ARG A 180 3.38 2.61 -17.10
C ARG A 180 3.65 1.54 -16.04
N LEU A 181 3.08 1.65 -14.84
CA LEU A 181 3.32 0.71 -13.73
C LEU A 181 2.59 -0.63 -13.95
N TRP A 182 1.46 -0.64 -14.66
CA TRP A 182 0.80 -1.89 -15.06
C TRP A 182 1.36 -2.42 -16.38
N ASN A 183 1.78 -3.67 -16.39
CA ASN A 183 2.21 -4.35 -17.61
C ASN A 183 1.09 -5.22 -18.19
N ASP A 184 0.65 -4.89 -19.40
CA ASP A 184 -0.45 -5.61 -20.07
C ASP A 184 -0.10 -7.00 -20.59
N GLU A 185 1.18 -7.29 -20.83
CA GLU A 185 1.62 -8.61 -21.26
C GLU A 185 1.60 -9.60 -20.08
N ASP A 186 2.20 -9.20 -18.97
CA ASP A 186 2.32 -10.01 -17.76
C ASP A 186 1.08 -9.95 -16.87
N LYS A 187 0.21 -8.95 -17.07
CA LYS A 187 -0.91 -8.65 -16.16
C LYS A 187 -0.44 -8.51 -14.72
N PHE A 188 0.58 -7.67 -14.51
CA PHE A 188 1.22 -7.45 -13.22
C PHE A 188 1.77 -6.03 -13.10
N PHE A 189 1.91 -5.52 -11.86
CA PHE A 189 2.50 -4.21 -11.60
C PHE A 189 4.01 -4.32 -11.39
N TYR A 190 4.78 -3.41 -11.98
CA TYR A 190 6.23 -3.34 -11.86
C TYR A 190 6.72 -1.92 -11.58
N ASP A 191 7.87 -1.83 -10.92
CA ASP A 191 8.66 -0.60 -10.93
C ASP A 191 9.13 -0.32 -12.37
N VAL A 192 9.28 0.96 -12.71
CA VAL A 192 9.68 1.40 -14.05
C VAL A 192 10.91 2.29 -13.97
N LEU A 193 11.96 1.88 -14.67
CA LEU A 193 13.16 2.69 -14.85
C LEU A 193 12.93 3.68 -16.00
N VAL A 194 13.06 4.95 -15.70
CA VAL A 194 12.88 6.06 -16.63
C VAL A 194 14.22 6.71 -16.86
N VAL A 195 14.78 6.52 -18.06
CA VAL A 195 16.03 7.19 -18.47
C VAL A 195 15.69 8.27 -19.47
N LYS A 196 16.15 9.49 -19.25
CA LYS A 196 15.87 10.63 -20.14
C LYS A 196 16.30 10.31 -21.57
N GLY A 197 15.38 10.52 -22.52
CA GLY A 197 15.62 10.26 -23.94
C GLY A 197 15.56 8.78 -24.35
N SER A 198 15.22 7.87 -23.43
CA SER A 198 14.96 6.46 -23.71
C SER A 198 13.52 6.09 -23.39
N ASP A 199 13.04 4.99 -23.97
CA ASP A 199 11.74 4.45 -23.60
C ASP A 199 11.78 3.93 -22.15
N PRO A 200 10.71 4.17 -21.35
CA PRO A 200 10.63 3.65 -20.00
C PRO A 200 10.69 2.12 -19.99
N THR A 201 11.47 1.56 -19.07
CA THR A 201 11.72 0.12 -18.99
C THR A 201 11.10 -0.47 -17.72
N PRO A 202 10.03 -1.29 -17.83
CA PRO A 202 9.50 -2.03 -16.69
C PRO A 202 10.53 -3.03 -16.16
N LEU A 203 10.81 -2.98 -14.87
CA LEU A 203 11.63 -3.96 -14.18
C LEU A 203 10.75 -5.17 -13.88
N ARG A 204 10.73 -6.15 -14.80
CA ARG A 204 9.86 -7.36 -14.79
C ARG A 204 10.23 -8.36 -13.69
N ILE A 205 10.23 -7.89 -12.44
CA ILE A 205 10.50 -8.62 -11.21
C ILE A 205 9.15 -8.89 -10.54
N GLN A 206 8.71 -10.14 -10.57
CA GLN A 206 7.46 -10.57 -9.96
C GLN A 206 7.66 -10.74 -8.46
N SER A 207 7.54 -9.65 -7.72
CA SER A 207 7.73 -9.61 -6.27
C SER A 207 6.52 -9.01 -5.55
N ILE A 208 6.59 -8.98 -4.22
CA ILE A 208 5.59 -8.33 -3.38
C ILE A 208 5.41 -6.84 -3.70
N VAL A 209 6.38 -6.21 -4.37
CA VAL A 209 6.28 -4.81 -4.84
C VAL A 209 5.02 -4.62 -5.69
N GLY A 210 4.82 -5.47 -6.70
CA GLY A 210 3.62 -5.39 -7.55
C GLY A 210 2.33 -5.78 -6.84
N LEU A 211 2.41 -6.66 -5.83
CA LEU A 211 1.26 -7.10 -5.02
C LEU A 211 0.88 -6.11 -3.92
N THR A 212 1.73 -5.12 -3.61
CA THR A 212 1.44 -4.07 -2.61
C THR A 212 0.22 -3.25 -3.02
N SER A 213 -0.10 -3.19 -4.32
CA SER A 213 -1.32 -2.59 -4.86
C SER A 213 -2.60 -3.17 -4.25
N LEU A 214 -2.60 -4.44 -3.81
CA LEU A 214 -3.74 -5.08 -3.16
C LEU A 214 -4.09 -4.45 -1.80
N PHE A 215 -3.13 -3.79 -1.14
CA PHE A 215 -3.28 -3.34 0.25
C PHE A 215 -4.20 -2.14 0.41
N ALA A 216 -4.30 -1.31 -0.62
CA ALA A 216 -5.20 -0.16 -0.62
C ALA A 216 -6.61 -0.61 -1.02
N VAL A 217 -7.34 -1.12 -0.03
CA VAL A 217 -8.74 -1.54 -0.18
C VAL A 217 -9.54 -1.20 1.08
N SER A 218 -10.70 -0.58 0.89
CA SER A 218 -11.65 -0.24 1.97
C SER A 218 -13.08 -0.23 1.45
N THR A 219 -14.04 -0.37 2.35
CA THR A 219 -15.47 -0.36 2.07
C THR A 219 -16.17 0.70 2.89
N ILE A 220 -17.00 1.51 2.26
CA ILE A 220 -17.83 2.53 2.92
C ILE A 220 -19.28 2.04 2.91
N PRO A 221 -19.91 1.80 4.07
CA PRO A 221 -21.31 1.40 4.12
C PRO A 221 -22.22 2.60 3.82
N ASN A 222 -23.37 2.34 3.18
CA ASN A 222 -24.29 3.39 2.76
C ASN A 222 -24.76 4.31 3.89
N THR A 223 -24.84 3.77 5.11
CA THR A 223 -25.18 4.54 6.31
C THR A 223 -24.21 5.69 6.63
N VAL A 224 -22.98 5.67 6.08
CA VAL A 224 -22.04 6.79 6.17
C VAL A 224 -22.47 7.93 5.27
N PHE A 225 -22.83 7.66 4.00
CA PHE A 225 -23.35 8.67 3.06
C PHE A 225 -24.68 9.28 3.53
N GLU A 226 -25.49 8.50 4.25
CA GLU A 226 -26.70 9.01 4.90
C GLU A 226 -26.41 10.05 6.00
N LYS A 227 -25.28 9.93 6.70
CA LYS A 227 -24.91 10.81 7.82
C LYS A 227 -23.99 11.97 7.40
N LEU A 228 -23.11 11.74 6.43
CA LEU A 228 -22.11 12.68 5.93
C LEU A 228 -22.54 13.19 4.55
N LYS A 229 -23.48 14.14 4.54
CA LYS A 229 -24.16 14.62 3.34
C LYS A 229 -23.30 15.47 2.41
N ASP A 230 -22.31 16.19 2.93
CA ASP A 230 -21.40 16.96 2.08
C ASP A 230 -20.36 16.04 1.44
N PHE A 231 -19.89 15.01 2.16
CA PHE A 231 -19.02 13.96 1.61
C PHE A 231 -19.72 13.19 0.48
N ASP A 232 -20.94 12.72 0.72
CA ASP A 232 -21.80 12.05 -0.26
C ASP A 232 -21.94 12.87 -1.55
N LYS A 233 -22.41 14.12 -1.41
CA LYS A 233 -22.57 15.06 -2.53
C LYS A 233 -21.28 15.29 -3.33
N ARG A 234 -20.12 15.36 -2.66
CA ARG A 234 -18.83 15.59 -3.32
C ARG A 234 -18.34 14.36 -4.06
N ILE A 235 -18.57 13.16 -3.52
CA ILE A 235 -18.28 11.90 -4.20
C ILE A 235 -19.14 11.76 -5.44
N GLU A 236 -20.45 11.95 -5.35
CA GLU A 236 -21.36 11.90 -6.50
C GLU A 236 -20.95 12.89 -7.60
N TRP A 237 -20.58 14.12 -7.21
CA TRP A 237 -20.09 15.11 -8.15
C TRP A 237 -18.80 14.65 -8.84
N PHE A 238 -17.85 14.11 -8.07
CA PHE A 238 -16.56 13.70 -8.60
C PHE A 238 -16.68 12.48 -9.52
N GLU A 239 -17.49 11.50 -9.12
CA GLU A 239 -17.84 10.35 -9.96
C GLU A 239 -18.45 10.80 -11.29
N THR A 240 -19.46 11.67 -11.22
CA THR A 240 -20.13 12.21 -12.41
C THR A 240 -19.14 12.94 -13.31
N TYR A 241 -18.29 13.78 -12.73
CA TYR A 241 -17.25 14.49 -13.46
C TYR A 241 -16.28 13.52 -14.15
N ARG A 242 -15.76 12.51 -13.44
CA ARG A 242 -14.78 11.58 -14.01
C ARG A 242 -15.41 10.69 -15.09
N LYS A 243 -16.59 10.11 -14.85
CA LYS A 243 -17.33 9.32 -15.85
C LYS A 243 -17.64 10.15 -17.11
N LYS A 244 -18.13 11.38 -16.94
CA LYS A 244 -18.43 12.28 -18.08
C LYS A 244 -17.20 12.63 -18.91
N ASN A 245 -16.03 12.70 -18.29
CA ASN A 245 -14.76 13.04 -18.95
C ASN A 245 -13.91 11.82 -19.30
N ASN A 246 -14.45 10.60 -19.19
CA ASN A 246 -13.72 9.35 -19.45
C ASN A 246 -12.39 9.25 -18.67
N LYS A 247 -12.39 9.71 -17.42
CA LYS A 247 -11.28 9.59 -16.48
C LYS A 247 -11.41 8.33 -15.63
N PHE A 248 -10.30 7.86 -15.08
CA PHE A 248 -10.27 6.68 -14.22
C PHE A 248 -11.21 6.81 -13.01
N TRP A 249 -11.86 5.71 -12.63
CA TRP A 249 -12.70 5.62 -11.42
C TRP A 249 -12.39 4.33 -10.66
N PRO A 250 -11.86 4.40 -9.41
CA PRO A 250 -11.47 3.22 -8.64
C PRO A 250 -12.61 2.54 -7.88
N ASN A 251 -13.81 3.12 -7.84
CA ASN A 251 -14.85 2.66 -6.93
C ASN A 251 -15.82 1.70 -7.60
N GLU A 252 -16.33 0.76 -6.82
CA GLU A 252 -17.38 -0.19 -7.22
C GLU A 252 -18.50 -0.18 -6.18
N GLU A 253 -19.75 -0.04 -6.62
CA GLU A 253 -20.91 -0.22 -5.75
C GLU A 253 -21.27 -1.70 -5.67
N ARG A 254 -21.57 -2.20 -4.48
CA ARG A 254 -22.08 -3.55 -4.33
C ARG A 254 -23.44 -3.67 -5.02
N SER A 255 -23.75 -4.84 -5.55
CA SER A 255 -24.98 -5.08 -6.32
C SER A 255 -26.29 -4.78 -5.59
N ASP A 256 -26.29 -4.79 -4.25
CA ASP A 256 -27.45 -4.46 -3.41
C ASP A 256 -27.44 -2.99 -2.92
N GLY A 257 -26.46 -2.19 -3.34
CA GLY A 257 -26.30 -0.78 -2.96
C GLY A 257 -25.90 -0.55 -1.50
N ALA A 258 -25.56 -1.60 -0.76
CA ALA A 258 -25.31 -1.48 0.69
C ALA A 258 -23.95 -0.85 1.02
N GLU A 259 -22.96 -1.03 0.13
CA GLU A 259 -21.56 -0.67 0.37
C GLU A 259 -20.88 -0.23 -0.92
N MET A 260 -19.93 0.69 -0.81
CA MET A 260 -19.02 1.10 -1.88
C MET A 260 -17.61 0.60 -1.57
N LEU A 261 -17.01 -0.15 -2.50
CA LEU A 261 -15.61 -0.54 -2.47
C LEU A 261 -14.75 0.58 -3.08
N LEU A 262 -13.64 0.88 -2.42
CA LEU A 262 -12.55 1.68 -2.97
C LEU A 262 -11.31 0.79 -3.03
N SER A 263 -10.71 0.66 -4.20
CA SER A 263 -9.49 -0.12 -4.38
C SER A 263 -8.57 0.45 -5.46
N LEU A 264 -7.26 0.35 -5.24
CA LEU A 264 -6.27 0.60 -6.30
C LEU A 264 -6.37 -0.41 -7.44
N VAL A 265 -6.87 -1.62 -7.18
CA VAL A 265 -6.89 -2.73 -8.12
C VAL A 265 -8.33 -2.96 -8.60
N ARG A 266 -8.57 -2.68 -9.87
CA ARG A 266 -9.84 -3.03 -10.53
C ARG A 266 -10.11 -4.53 -10.47
N LYS A 267 -11.39 -4.92 -10.40
CA LYS A 267 -11.84 -6.31 -10.35
C LYS A 267 -11.16 -7.25 -11.37
N ASP A 268 -10.99 -6.81 -12.61
CA ASP A 268 -10.35 -7.60 -13.66
C ASP A 268 -8.86 -7.82 -13.40
N ARG A 269 -8.14 -6.79 -12.95
CA ARG A 269 -6.73 -6.88 -12.53
C ARG A 269 -6.57 -7.71 -11.26
N LEU A 270 -7.51 -7.62 -10.33
CA LEU A 270 -7.54 -8.39 -9.09
C LEU A 270 -7.51 -9.89 -9.37
N VAL A 271 -8.30 -10.37 -10.34
CA VAL A 271 -8.29 -11.79 -10.75
C VAL A 271 -6.90 -12.23 -11.23
N TYR A 272 -6.22 -11.42 -12.05
CA TYR A 272 -4.87 -11.73 -12.51
C TYR A 272 -3.85 -11.77 -11.37
N LEU A 273 -3.92 -10.81 -10.44
CA LEU A 273 -3.03 -10.76 -9.28
C LEU A 273 -3.28 -11.95 -8.34
N LEU A 274 -4.54 -12.27 -8.02
CA LEU A 274 -4.90 -13.40 -7.16
C LEU A 274 -4.48 -14.74 -7.79
N LYS A 275 -4.63 -14.88 -9.11
CA LYS A 275 -4.16 -16.07 -9.83
C LYS A 275 -2.65 -16.30 -9.64
N ARG A 276 -1.83 -15.25 -9.67
CA ARG A 276 -0.38 -15.36 -9.41
C ARG A 276 -0.09 -15.59 -7.92
N LEU A 277 -0.77 -14.84 -7.06
CA LEU A 277 -0.60 -14.90 -5.61
C LEU A 277 -0.88 -16.31 -5.07
N LEU A 278 -1.91 -16.97 -5.58
CA LEU A 278 -2.38 -18.31 -5.17
C LEU A 278 -1.72 -19.45 -5.98
N ASN A 279 -0.75 -19.15 -6.83
CA ASN A 279 -0.01 -20.16 -7.59
C ASN A 279 1.19 -20.68 -6.78
N GLU A 280 1.25 -22.00 -6.57
CA GLU A 280 2.30 -22.66 -5.78
C GLU A 280 3.69 -22.58 -6.43
N ASP A 281 3.73 -22.49 -7.77
CA ASP A 281 4.96 -22.32 -8.57
C ASP A 281 5.42 -20.85 -8.64
N GLU A 282 4.63 -19.92 -8.11
CA GLU A 282 4.96 -18.50 -8.02
C GLU A 282 5.05 -18.08 -6.54
N PHE A 283 3.95 -17.57 -5.99
CA PHE A 283 3.94 -16.88 -4.69
C PHE A 283 3.49 -17.77 -3.53
N LEU A 284 2.54 -18.68 -3.74
CA LEU A 284 1.98 -19.49 -2.66
C LEU A 284 2.96 -20.58 -2.23
N SER A 285 3.26 -20.64 -0.93
CA SER A 285 4.09 -21.69 -0.34
C SER A 285 3.40 -22.28 0.88
N PRO A 286 3.86 -23.44 1.39
CA PRO A 286 3.33 -24.01 2.63
C PRO A 286 3.39 -23.07 3.85
N GLY A 287 4.33 -22.11 3.86
CA GLY A 287 4.49 -21.13 4.93
C GLY A 287 3.75 -19.81 4.72
N GLY A 288 3.16 -19.59 3.54
CA GLY A 288 2.53 -18.33 3.14
C GLY A 288 3.04 -17.79 1.80
N ILE A 289 2.78 -16.52 1.55
CA ILE A 289 3.15 -15.79 0.33
C ILE A 289 4.62 -15.39 0.37
N ARG A 290 5.39 -15.86 -0.62
CA ARG A 290 6.80 -15.52 -0.84
C ARG A 290 6.95 -14.04 -1.22
N ALA A 291 8.03 -13.40 -0.80
CA ALA A 291 8.31 -12.03 -1.19
C ALA A 291 8.74 -11.87 -2.67
N LEU A 292 9.33 -12.91 -3.26
CA LEU A 292 9.66 -13.00 -4.69
C LEU A 292 9.06 -14.28 -5.27
N SER A 293 8.49 -14.19 -6.47
CA SER A 293 7.95 -15.35 -7.18
C SER A 293 9.03 -16.41 -7.37
N LYS A 294 8.70 -17.66 -7.05
CA LYS A 294 9.59 -18.82 -7.24
C LYS A 294 9.96 -19.03 -8.71
N LYS A 295 9.19 -18.51 -9.66
CA LYS A 295 9.52 -18.50 -11.11
C LYS A 295 10.93 -17.94 -11.39
N HIS A 296 11.41 -17.01 -10.58
CA HIS A 296 12.76 -16.43 -10.71
C HIS A 296 13.90 -17.38 -10.29
N GLU A 297 13.60 -18.59 -9.83
CA GLU A 297 14.58 -19.66 -9.59
C GLU A 297 15.14 -20.18 -10.92
N GLU A 298 14.26 -20.52 -11.86
CA GLU A 298 14.62 -21.00 -13.19
C GLU A 298 14.80 -19.87 -14.21
N ASN A 299 14.14 -18.72 -13.98
CA ASN A 299 14.11 -17.59 -14.89
C ASN A 299 14.57 -16.30 -14.16
N PRO A 300 15.87 -16.16 -13.84
CA PRO A 300 16.38 -14.96 -13.23
C PRO A 300 16.12 -13.75 -14.13
N TYR A 301 15.87 -12.60 -13.53
CA TYR A 301 15.67 -11.35 -14.25
C TYR A 301 16.96 -10.54 -14.25
N SER A 302 17.34 -10.01 -15.41
CA SER A 302 18.53 -9.16 -15.56
C SER A 302 18.20 -7.88 -16.33
N VAL A 303 18.86 -6.79 -15.96
CA VAL A 303 18.78 -5.49 -16.65
C VAL A 303 20.16 -4.86 -16.70
N THR A 304 20.48 -4.19 -17.80
CA THR A 304 21.73 -3.42 -17.92
C THR A 304 21.43 -1.94 -17.70
N VAL A 305 22.09 -1.34 -16.71
CA VAL A 305 22.00 0.09 -16.39
C VAL A 305 23.42 0.64 -16.28
N ASP A 306 23.73 1.73 -16.99
CA ASP A 306 25.07 2.32 -17.06
C ASP A 306 26.19 1.31 -17.40
N ASN A 307 25.93 0.40 -18.36
CA ASN A 307 26.83 -0.70 -18.75
C ASN A 307 27.13 -1.71 -17.64
N VAL A 308 26.39 -1.70 -16.54
CA VAL A 308 26.46 -2.69 -15.46
C VAL A 308 25.26 -3.63 -15.56
N LEU A 309 25.53 -4.93 -15.64
CA LEU A 309 24.49 -5.97 -15.63
C LEU A 309 24.08 -6.26 -14.19
N TYR A 310 22.83 -5.95 -13.85
CA TYR A 310 22.20 -6.32 -12.58
C TYR A 310 21.33 -7.54 -12.77
N THR A 311 21.35 -8.47 -11.81
CA THR A 311 20.57 -9.71 -11.87
C THR A 311 19.93 -10.02 -10.52
N ILE A 312 18.70 -10.54 -10.56
CA ILE A 312 17.96 -11.07 -9.42
C ILE A 312 17.48 -12.48 -9.72
N ARG A 313 17.50 -13.32 -8.68
CA ARG A 313 17.03 -14.71 -8.68
C ARG A 313 16.28 -14.99 -7.39
N TYR A 314 15.50 -16.07 -7.40
CA TYR A 314 14.86 -16.58 -6.19
C TYR A 314 15.89 -17.17 -5.22
N ASP A 315 15.88 -16.69 -3.98
CA ASP A 315 16.75 -17.11 -2.89
C ASP A 315 15.89 -17.53 -1.68
N PRO A 316 15.63 -18.83 -1.48
CA PRO A 316 14.69 -19.29 -0.43
C PRO A 316 15.21 -19.12 1.00
N GLY A 317 16.51 -18.92 1.20
CA GLY A 317 17.18 -18.90 2.51
C GLY A 317 18.02 -17.63 2.71
N ASP A 318 19.34 -17.80 2.83
CA ASP A 318 20.25 -16.67 2.99
C ASP A 318 20.35 -15.81 1.72
N SER A 319 20.59 -14.50 1.89
CA SER A 319 20.78 -13.60 0.75
C SER A 319 22.01 -14.02 -0.06
N THR A 320 21.87 -14.08 -1.39
CA THR A 320 23.02 -14.26 -2.30
C THR A 320 23.67 -12.93 -2.72
N SER A 321 23.21 -11.82 -2.14
CA SER A 321 23.67 -10.46 -2.46
C SER A 321 24.14 -9.71 -1.22
N ASP A 322 25.18 -8.89 -1.37
CA ASP A 322 25.72 -8.03 -0.30
C ASP A 322 24.96 -6.71 -0.11
N ILE A 323 23.84 -6.52 -0.83
CA ILE A 323 23.00 -5.31 -0.70
C ILE A 323 22.52 -5.23 0.77
N TYR A 324 22.78 -4.08 1.42
CA TYR A 324 22.50 -3.85 2.85
C TYR A 324 23.18 -4.85 3.81
N GLY A 325 24.34 -5.41 3.41
CA GLY A 325 25.17 -6.24 4.29
C GLY A 325 24.73 -7.71 4.37
N GLY A 326 23.84 -8.17 3.48
CA GLY A 326 23.57 -9.60 3.24
C GLY A 326 22.76 -10.34 4.32
N ASN A 327 22.45 -9.70 5.45
CA ASN A 327 21.73 -10.35 6.56
C ASN A 327 20.20 -10.42 6.37
N SER A 328 19.66 -9.64 5.44
CA SER A 328 18.22 -9.52 5.20
C SER A 328 17.88 -10.03 3.80
N ASN A 329 16.82 -10.83 3.69
CA ASN A 329 16.44 -11.44 2.43
C ASN A 329 14.93 -11.34 2.12
N TRP A 330 14.63 -10.57 1.08
CA TRP A 330 13.32 -10.39 0.47
C TRP A 330 13.17 -11.12 -0.87
N ARG A 331 14.20 -11.85 -1.33
CA ARG A 331 14.22 -12.55 -2.62
C ARG A 331 13.61 -13.95 -2.59
N GLY A 332 12.80 -14.26 -1.59
CA GLY A 332 12.12 -15.55 -1.51
C GLY A 332 11.41 -15.85 -0.19
N PRO A 333 11.96 -15.48 0.99
CA PRO A 333 11.34 -15.77 2.26
C PRO A 333 9.93 -15.21 2.41
N VAL A 334 9.17 -15.83 3.32
CA VAL A 334 7.81 -15.41 3.71
C VAL A 334 7.91 -14.48 4.90
N TRP A 335 7.36 -13.27 4.77
CA TRP A 335 7.38 -12.26 5.82
C TRP A 335 6.00 -12.11 6.45
N MET A 336 5.91 -12.29 7.77
CA MET A 336 4.65 -12.26 8.51
C MET A 336 3.88 -10.92 8.37
N PRO A 337 4.50 -9.74 8.52
CA PRO A 337 3.77 -8.46 8.40
C PRO A 337 3.11 -8.28 7.03
N ILE A 338 3.80 -8.67 5.97
CA ILE A 338 3.28 -8.63 4.60
C ILE A 338 2.13 -9.64 4.42
N ASN A 339 2.30 -10.88 4.88
CA ASN A 339 1.26 -11.89 4.79
C ASN A 339 0.01 -11.49 5.57
N TYR A 340 0.18 -10.83 6.71
CA TYR A 340 -0.94 -10.28 7.47
C TYR A 340 -1.73 -9.25 6.65
N LEU A 341 -1.03 -8.31 5.98
CA LEU A 341 -1.69 -7.35 5.09
C LEU A 341 -2.39 -8.04 3.91
N VAL A 342 -1.76 -9.01 3.26
CA VAL A 342 -2.38 -9.80 2.18
C VAL A 342 -3.69 -10.43 2.65
N ILE A 343 -3.68 -11.10 3.82
CA ILE A 343 -4.88 -11.73 4.39
C ILE A 343 -5.97 -10.70 4.67
N GLN A 344 -5.62 -9.55 5.25
CA GLN A 344 -6.59 -8.48 5.52
C GLN A 344 -7.22 -7.95 4.24
N SER A 345 -6.42 -7.67 3.21
CA SER A 345 -6.90 -7.16 1.93
C SER A 345 -7.80 -8.16 1.21
N ILE A 346 -7.41 -9.43 1.14
CA ILE A 346 -8.23 -10.48 0.53
C ILE A 346 -9.55 -10.65 1.27
N ARG A 347 -9.55 -10.58 2.62
CA ARG A 347 -10.79 -10.60 3.40
C ARG A 347 -11.72 -9.44 3.04
N THR A 348 -11.20 -8.22 2.91
CA THR A 348 -12.02 -7.06 2.49
C THR A 348 -12.63 -7.29 1.10
N TYR A 349 -11.85 -7.79 0.13
CA TYR A 349 -12.40 -8.13 -1.19
C TYR A 349 -13.44 -9.25 -1.11
N GLY A 350 -13.19 -10.31 -0.34
CA GLY A 350 -14.10 -11.45 -0.19
C GLY A 350 -15.41 -11.04 0.51
N GLU A 351 -15.35 -10.17 1.52
CA GLU A 351 -16.53 -9.61 2.20
C GLU A 351 -17.36 -8.74 1.24
N PHE A 352 -16.72 -7.93 0.40
CA PHE A 352 -17.42 -7.07 -0.56
C PHE A 352 -18.02 -7.86 -1.73
N TYR A 353 -17.23 -8.72 -2.39
CA TYR A 353 -17.68 -9.45 -3.57
C TYR A 353 -18.54 -10.66 -3.24
N GLY A 354 -18.28 -11.34 -2.12
CA GLY A 354 -18.89 -12.61 -1.77
C GLY A 354 -18.87 -13.58 -2.96
N GLU A 355 -19.95 -14.34 -3.13
CA GLU A 355 -20.07 -15.35 -4.19
C GLU A 355 -20.01 -14.80 -5.63
N SER A 356 -20.02 -13.47 -5.83
CA SER A 356 -19.92 -12.84 -7.15
C SER A 356 -18.50 -12.84 -7.74
N LEU A 357 -17.49 -13.16 -6.93
CA LEU A 357 -16.11 -13.33 -7.36
C LEU A 357 -15.57 -14.62 -6.75
N LYS A 358 -15.20 -15.58 -7.60
CA LYS A 358 -14.49 -16.78 -7.19
C LYS A 358 -13.18 -16.87 -7.94
N VAL A 359 -12.14 -17.30 -7.25
CA VAL A 359 -10.82 -17.56 -7.81
C VAL A 359 -10.38 -18.98 -7.49
N GLU A 360 -9.51 -19.53 -8.32
CA GLU A 360 -8.98 -20.87 -8.13
C GLU A 360 -7.92 -20.85 -7.02
N CYS A 361 -8.03 -21.76 -6.04
CA CYS A 361 -7.13 -21.81 -4.90
C CYS A 361 -6.84 -23.26 -4.45
N PRO A 362 -5.59 -23.74 -4.60
CA PRO A 362 -4.49 -23.12 -5.33
C PRO A 362 -4.78 -22.95 -6.82
N THR A 363 -4.10 -22.02 -7.49
CA THR A 363 -4.20 -21.86 -8.95
C THR A 363 -3.84 -23.18 -9.65
N GLY A 364 -4.65 -23.60 -10.64
CA GLY A 364 -4.52 -24.87 -11.35
C GLY A 364 -5.17 -26.09 -10.67
N SER A 365 -5.76 -25.95 -9.48
CA SER A 365 -6.37 -27.08 -8.74
C SER A 365 -7.79 -27.46 -9.17
N GLY A 366 -8.49 -26.60 -9.91
CA GLY A 366 -9.92 -26.66 -10.19
C GLY A 366 -10.82 -26.28 -9.01
N ASN A 367 -10.27 -26.00 -7.83
CA ASN A 367 -11.03 -25.64 -6.63
C ASN A 367 -11.30 -24.13 -6.59
N MET A 368 -12.56 -23.74 -6.77
CA MET A 368 -12.98 -22.33 -6.74
C MET A 368 -13.37 -21.90 -5.33
N MET A 369 -12.74 -20.84 -4.84
CA MET A 369 -12.98 -20.25 -3.52
C MET A 369 -13.40 -18.77 -3.65
N THR A 370 -14.21 -18.34 -2.70
CA THR A 370 -14.65 -16.95 -2.52
C THR A 370 -13.61 -16.16 -1.73
#